data_AF-A0AAP0MWW8-F1
#
_entry.id   AF-A0AAP0MWW8-F1
#
_cell.length_a   1.000
_cell.length_b   1.000
_cell.length_c   1.000
_cell.angle_alpha   90.00
_cell.angle_beta   90.00
_cell.angle_gamma   90.00
#
_symmetry.space_group_name_H-M   'P 1'
#
loop_
_entity.id
_entity.type
_entity.pdbx_description
1 polymer ?
#
loop_
_entity_poly.entity_id
_entity_poly.type
_entity_poly.pdbx_seq_one_letter_code
_entity_poly.pdbx_strand_id
1 'polypeptide(L)'
;MVNFEGVSAETYSSIELSFKYLKGGQLKELFQLCSLMGNSIPTLKLLKYSMGLGIFKGVNKMEDARNKLYALVHELRDSCLLLEGDSNKLVSMHDVVRNVAISIACRDQHVFSVRYDEDVWDWPDEDTLRKCNAISLIKNSNCEFPEGLECPNLEFLYISLKDSSREINIPGNFFVGMKKLRVLDFTLMQFSSFPSSIDLLVNLHTLCLDQSALGDIAIIGKLKSLEVLSFVRSDIKKLPEELSQLSKLRLLDLTNCFHLKVIAPNVISSLTRLEELYMGNCCIEWEVERDNRERSNASLDELMHLPRLTTLEIDVKSYNILPAGFLARKLEMFKISIGNGLFMHPMNVEQHWFKSRPCFSINSDRKSSRSLKLKLDFMDICSTKLQGINNVECLWLDKLQGIENVLFNLDTEGFSQLKLLWVQNNPDFFCIVDSRAMVACDAFPLWSHLSFSI
;
A
#
# COMPACT_ATOMS: atom_id res chain seq x y z
N MET A 1 -7.39 7.16 36.67
CA MET A 1 -6.21 7.50 35.86
C MET A 1 -5.24 6.35 36.01
N VAL A 2 -4.88 5.68 34.93
CA VAL A 2 -3.76 4.74 35.03
C VAL A 2 -2.52 5.47 34.56
N ASN A 3 -1.71 5.92 35.52
CA ASN A 3 -0.37 6.41 35.22
C ASN A 3 0.46 5.22 34.72
N PHE A 4 1.09 5.37 33.56
CA PHE A 4 2.02 4.36 33.05
C PHE A 4 3.24 4.29 33.98
N GLU A 5 3.64 3.08 34.38
CA GLU A 5 4.80 2.89 35.25
C GLU A 5 6.04 3.57 34.64
N GLY A 6 6.67 4.47 35.40
CA GLY A 6 7.88 5.19 34.99
C GLY A 6 7.67 6.56 34.32
N VAL A 7 6.44 7.00 34.03
CA VAL A 7 6.18 8.35 33.48
C VAL A 7 5.72 9.29 34.59
N SER A 8 6.39 10.43 34.75
CA SER A 8 5.98 11.42 35.75
C SER A 8 4.62 12.05 35.40
N ALA A 9 3.84 12.42 36.42
CA ALA A 9 2.56 13.09 36.22
C ALA A 9 2.70 14.43 35.48
N GLU A 10 3.86 15.09 35.62
CA GLU A 10 4.22 16.33 34.92
C GLU A 10 4.43 16.09 33.42
N THR A 11 5.16 15.03 33.04
CA THR A 11 5.34 14.64 31.64
C THR A 11 4.00 14.27 31.01
N TYR A 12 3.18 13.50 31.72
CA TYR A 12 1.83 13.15 31.26
C TYR A 12 0.99 14.41 31.00
N SER A 13 0.94 15.32 31.97
CA SER A 13 0.16 16.57 31.88
C SER A 13 0.65 17.47 30.74
N SER A 14 1.95 17.52 30.51
CA SER A 14 2.55 18.30 29.42
C SER A 14 2.14 17.78 28.05
N ILE A 15 2.17 16.46 27.84
CA ILE A 15 1.74 15.84 26.57
C ILE A 15 0.23 15.99 26.37
N GLU A 16 -0.57 15.80 27.42
CA GLU A 16 -2.03 16.02 27.35
C GLU A 16 -2.35 17.49 27.00
N LEU A 17 -1.59 18.44 27.54
CA LEU A 17 -1.71 19.86 27.21
C LEU A 17 -1.41 20.09 25.72
N SER A 18 -0.32 19.53 25.19
CA SER A 18 0.02 19.62 23.76
C SER A 18 -1.10 19.07 22.87
N PHE A 19 -1.68 17.92 23.22
CA PHE A 19 -2.84 17.37 22.50
C PHE A 19 -4.06 18.31 22.55
N LYS A 20 -4.36 18.91 23.70
CA LYS A 20 -5.50 19.83 23.85
C LYS A 20 -5.36 21.04 22.93
N TYR A 21 -4.15 21.59 22.80
CA TYR A 21 -3.85 22.76 21.98
C TYR A 21 -3.65 22.48 20.49
N LEU A 22 -3.66 21.21 20.04
CA LEU A 22 -3.68 20.90 18.61
C LEU A 22 -4.85 21.60 17.91
N LYS A 23 -4.55 22.35 16.85
CA LYS A 23 -5.54 23.13 16.12
C LYS A 23 -6.21 22.25 15.06
N GLY A 24 -7.50 22.02 15.24
CA GLY A 24 -8.35 21.35 14.24
C GLY A 24 -8.63 19.88 14.52
N GLY A 25 -9.86 19.47 14.21
CA GLY A 25 -10.36 18.11 14.49
C GLY A 25 -9.58 17.03 13.73
N GLN A 26 -9.23 17.27 12.47
CA GLN A 26 -8.51 16.30 11.62
C GLN A 26 -7.13 15.94 12.18
N LEU A 27 -6.44 16.91 12.78
CA LEU A 27 -5.12 16.71 13.38
C LEU A 27 -5.22 15.83 14.64
N LYS A 28 -6.23 16.08 15.47
CA LYS A 28 -6.54 15.25 16.65
C LYS A 28 -6.95 13.84 16.26
N GLU A 29 -7.82 13.69 15.26
CA GLU A 29 -8.24 12.39 14.72
C GLU A 29 -7.04 11.59 14.18
N LEU A 30 -6.15 12.23 13.40
CA LEU A 30 -4.96 11.57 12.86
C LEU A 30 -3.99 11.15 13.97
N PHE A 31 -3.73 12.03 14.95
CA PHE A 31 -2.88 11.71 16.10
C PHE A 31 -3.41 10.50 16.87
N GLN A 32 -4.72 10.45 17.09
CA GLN A 32 -5.37 9.34 17.78
C GLN A 32 -5.26 8.04 16.97
N LEU A 33 -5.52 8.08 15.66
CA LEU A 33 -5.34 6.94 14.77
C LEU A 33 -3.90 6.40 14.80
N CYS A 34 -2.89 7.28 14.77
CA CYS A 34 -1.49 6.87 14.91
C CYS A 34 -1.26 6.06 16.20
N SER A 35 -1.80 6.52 17.33
CA SER A 35 -1.62 5.83 18.60
C SER A 35 -2.16 4.38 18.60
N LEU A 36 -3.22 4.13 17.83
CA LEU A 36 -3.87 2.83 17.74
C LEU A 36 -3.14 1.82 16.84
N MET A 37 -2.13 2.23 16.07
CA MET A 37 -1.52 1.38 15.04
C MET A 37 -0.10 0.89 15.38
N GLY A 38 0.45 1.33 16.52
CA GLY A 38 1.79 0.99 17.01
C GLY A 38 2.77 2.17 16.98
N ASN A 39 4.04 1.91 17.30
CA ASN A 39 5.04 2.98 17.44
C ASN A 39 5.66 3.42 16.10
N SER A 40 5.63 2.56 15.08
CA SER A 40 6.14 2.88 13.74
C SER A 40 5.18 2.36 12.70
N ILE A 41 4.69 3.27 11.86
CA ILE A 41 3.55 3.03 10.99
C ILE A 41 3.95 3.38 9.56
N PRO A 42 3.80 2.47 8.59
CA PRO A 42 3.95 2.82 7.19
C PRO A 42 2.97 3.94 6.81
N THR A 43 3.46 5.02 6.19
CA THR A 43 2.62 6.17 5.84
C THR A 43 1.48 5.79 4.90
N LEU A 44 1.70 4.81 4.01
CA LEU A 44 0.63 4.27 3.16
C LEU A 44 -0.45 3.55 3.98
N LYS A 45 -0.09 2.84 5.06
CA LYS A 45 -1.05 2.22 5.99
C LYS A 45 -1.91 3.31 6.67
N LEU A 46 -1.26 4.38 7.12
CA LEU A 46 -1.95 5.53 7.72
C LEU A 46 -2.88 6.24 6.72
N LEU A 47 -2.46 6.40 5.45
CA LEU A 47 -3.28 6.95 4.36
C LEU A 47 -4.54 6.12 4.16
N LYS A 48 -4.39 4.79 3.99
CA LYS A 48 -5.50 3.84 3.82
C LYS A 48 -6.57 4.00 4.91
N TYR A 49 -6.16 4.21 6.16
CA TYR A 49 -7.08 4.21 7.30
C TYR A 49 -7.72 5.58 7.50
N SER A 50 -6.93 6.64 7.28
CA SER A 50 -7.43 8.02 7.27
C SER A 50 -8.49 8.23 6.18
N MET A 51 -8.33 7.56 5.03
CA MET A 51 -9.33 7.54 3.96
C MET A 51 -10.62 6.86 4.39
N GLY A 52 -10.55 5.64 4.93
CA GLY A 52 -11.73 4.90 5.34
C GLY A 52 -12.51 5.59 6.47
N LEU A 53 -11.79 6.20 7.42
CA LEU A 53 -12.36 7.04 8.48
C LEU A 53 -12.78 8.43 8.01
N GLY A 54 -12.50 8.80 6.75
CA GLY A 54 -12.89 10.09 6.17
C GLY A 54 -12.34 11.29 6.94
N ILE A 55 -11.13 11.15 7.51
CA ILE A 55 -10.43 12.22 8.23
C ILE A 55 -10.24 13.42 7.29
N PHE A 56 -9.95 13.17 6.02
CA PHE A 56 -9.70 14.21 5.02
C PHE A 56 -10.99 14.79 4.45
N LYS A 57 -11.53 15.81 5.12
CA LYS A 57 -12.74 16.51 4.65
C LYS A 57 -12.51 17.18 3.29
N GLY A 58 -13.46 16.99 2.37
CA GLY A 58 -13.48 17.62 1.04
C GLY A 58 -12.48 17.06 0.03
N VAL A 59 -11.89 15.89 0.31
CA VAL A 59 -10.88 15.28 -0.57
C VAL A 59 -11.50 14.25 -1.50
N ASN A 60 -11.30 14.47 -2.81
CA ASN A 60 -11.90 13.65 -3.87
C ASN A 60 -10.89 12.78 -4.63
N LYS A 61 -9.58 13.00 -4.42
CA LYS A 61 -8.48 12.24 -5.03
C LYS A 61 -7.54 11.67 -3.97
N MET A 62 -6.87 10.57 -4.28
CA MET A 62 -5.90 9.90 -3.42
C MET A 62 -4.61 10.71 -3.29
N GLU A 63 -4.21 11.43 -4.34
CA GLU A 63 -3.08 12.36 -4.28
C GLU A 63 -3.33 13.50 -3.29
N ASP A 64 -4.50 14.14 -3.36
CA ASP A 64 -4.92 15.19 -2.42
C ASP A 64 -4.95 14.66 -0.98
N ALA A 65 -5.43 13.43 -0.78
CA ALA A 65 -5.42 12.77 0.52
C ALA A 65 -4.01 12.55 1.06
N ARG A 66 -3.09 12.11 0.20
CA ARG A 66 -1.68 11.91 0.54
C ARG A 66 -1.00 13.24 0.90
N ASN A 67 -1.22 14.29 0.11
CA ASN A 67 -0.67 15.62 0.39
C ASN A 67 -1.17 16.16 1.72
N LYS A 68 -2.47 15.99 1.99
CA LYS A 68 -3.09 16.39 3.26
C LYS A 68 -2.57 15.57 4.44
N LEU A 69 -2.36 14.27 4.26
CA LEU A 69 -1.72 13.43 5.26
C LEU A 69 -0.32 13.94 5.59
N TYR A 70 0.51 14.22 4.57
CA TYR A 70 1.86 14.73 4.80
C TYR A 70 1.87 16.06 5.55
N ALA A 71 0.96 16.99 5.21
CA ALA A 71 0.82 18.25 5.94
C ALA A 71 0.47 18.04 7.41
N LEU A 72 -0.50 17.17 7.72
CA LEU A 72 -0.88 16.89 9.11
C LEU A 72 0.22 16.14 9.88
N VAL A 73 0.93 15.22 9.23
CA VAL A 73 2.09 14.54 9.84
C VAL A 73 3.21 15.54 10.15
N HIS A 74 3.46 16.49 9.25
CA HIS A 74 4.43 17.56 9.48
C HIS A 74 4.03 18.44 10.67
N GLU A 75 2.77 18.85 10.75
CA GLU A 75 2.28 19.68 11.88
C GLU A 75 2.36 18.93 13.23
N LEU A 76 2.12 17.61 13.24
CA LEU A 76 2.31 16.78 14.44
C LEU A 76 3.78 16.63 14.83
N ARG A 77 4.71 16.63 13.87
CA ARG A 77 6.17 16.66 14.12
C ARG A 77 6.60 18.02 14.67
N ASP A 78 6.12 19.12 14.08
CA ASP A 78 6.36 20.49 14.58
C ASP A 78 5.84 20.67 16.02
N SER A 79 4.80 19.92 16.39
CA SER A 79 4.23 19.88 17.74
C SER A 79 4.94 18.92 18.70
N CYS A 80 6.04 18.29 18.28
CA CYS A 80 6.81 17.28 19.03
C CYS A 80 5.99 16.05 19.46
N LEU A 81 4.87 15.75 18.79
CA LEU A 81 4.00 14.61 19.09
C LEU A 81 4.31 13.38 18.21
N LEU A 82 4.99 13.60 17.10
CA LEU A 82 5.59 12.55 16.27
C LEU A 82 7.10 12.78 16.20
N LEU A 83 7.83 11.68 16.03
CA LEU A 83 9.28 11.73 15.87
C LEU A 83 9.65 12.25 14.49
N GLU A 84 10.71 13.05 14.44
CA GLU A 84 11.40 13.37 13.20
C GLU A 84 11.98 12.11 12.59
N GLY A 85 11.97 12.04 11.26
CA GLY A 85 12.51 10.91 10.53
C GLY A 85 12.98 11.31 9.15
N ASP A 86 14.04 10.64 8.69
CA ASP A 86 14.71 10.97 7.42
C ASP A 86 13.85 10.69 6.17
N SER A 87 12.68 10.05 6.33
CA SER A 87 11.80 9.71 5.22
C SER A 87 10.31 9.86 5.54
N ASN A 88 9.53 10.24 4.53
CA ASN A 88 8.06 10.26 4.57
C ASN A 88 7.43 8.85 4.41
N LYS A 89 8.18 7.78 4.70
CA LYS A 89 7.72 6.39 4.59
C LYS A 89 7.14 5.85 5.88
N LEU A 90 7.68 6.31 7.01
CA LEU A 90 7.31 5.86 8.34
C LEU A 90 6.91 7.07 9.16
N VAL A 91 5.81 6.89 9.88
CA VAL A 91 5.36 7.78 10.94
C VAL A 91 5.68 7.09 12.25
N SER A 92 6.50 7.72 13.09
CA SER A 92 6.92 7.15 14.36
C SER A 92 6.45 8.01 15.52
N MET A 93 6.02 7.36 16.60
CA MET A 93 5.55 7.99 17.82
C MET A 93 6.31 7.39 19.00
N HIS A 94 6.76 8.24 19.91
CA HIS A 94 7.40 7.78 21.15
C HIS A 94 6.37 7.00 21.99
N ASP A 95 6.79 5.94 22.66
CA ASP A 95 5.91 5.08 23.48
C ASP A 95 5.16 5.85 24.57
N VAL A 96 5.82 6.78 25.28
CA VAL A 96 5.21 7.68 26.27
C VAL A 96 4.12 8.54 25.63
N VAL A 97 4.37 9.16 24.47
CA VAL A 97 3.37 9.98 23.77
C VAL A 97 2.18 9.13 23.33
N ARG A 98 2.45 7.94 22.79
CA ARG A 98 1.42 6.96 22.40
C ARG A 98 0.56 6.55 23.58
N ASN A 99 1.18 6.26 24.72
CA ASN A 99 0.50 5.86 25.93
C ASN A 99 -0.44 6.96 26.45
N VAL A 100 0.03 8.22 26.47
CA VAL A 100 -0.82 9.37 26.80
C VAL A 100 -1.98 9.50 25.80
N ALA A 101 -1.72 9.36 24.50
CA ALA A 101 -2.74 9.44 23.45
C ALA A 101 -3.85 8.40 23.65
N ILE A 102 -3.48 7.13 23.87
CA ILE A 102 -4.42 6.04 24.15
C ILE A 102 -5.25 6.34 25.39
N SER A 103 -4.62 6.80 26.47
CA SER A 103 -5.32 7.13 27.71
C SER A 103 -6.37 8.23 27.51
N ILE A 104 -6.04 9.26 26.71
CA ILE A 104 -7.00 10.30 26.30
C ILE A 104 -8.12 9.69 25.45
N ALA A 105 -7.81 8.82 24.50
CA ALA A 105 -8.79 8.16 23.62
C ALA A 105 -9.80 7.31 24.41
N CYS A 106 -9.32 6.51 25.36
CA CYS A 106 -10.15 5.66 26.19
C CYS A 106 -11.08 6.49 27.09
N ARG A 107 -10.58 7.61 27.62
CA ARG A 107 -11.34 8.48 28.54
C ARG A 107 -12.36 9.35 27.81
N ASP A 108 -11.96 9.95 26.69
CA ASP A 108 -12.70 11.08 26.09
C ASP A 108 -13.36 10.71 24.75
N GLN A 109 -12.99 9.59 24.13
CA GLN A 109 -13.41 9.25 22.76
C GLN A 109 -13.96 7.82 22.59
N HIS A 110 -14.25 7.12 23.69
CA HIS A 110 -14.81 5.76 23.67
C HIS A 110 -13.97 4.77 22.84
N VAL A 111 -12.65 4.86 22.93
CA VAL A 111 -11.74 3.91 22.26
C VAL A 111 -11.40 2.78 23.21
N PHE A 112 -11.40 1.55 22.70
CA PHE A 112 -10.81 0.42 23.39
C PHE A 112 -9.49 0.05 22.72
N SER A 113 -8.41 0.06 23.49
CA SER A 113 -7.10 -0.39 23.04
C SER A 113 -6.43 -1.17 24.15
N VAL A 114 -5.87 -2.32 23.80
CA VAL A 114 -5.06 -3.10 24.74
C VAL A 114 -3.66 -2.52 24.84
N ARG A 115 -3.05 -2.65 26.01
CA ARG A 115 -1.68 -2.19 26.23
C ARG A 115 -0.67 -3.11 25.55
N TYR A 116 0.48 -2.53 25.23
CA TYR A 116 1.51 -3.22 24.45
C TYR A 116 2.29 -4.28 25.26
N ASP A 117 2.22 -4.20 26.58
CA ASP A 117 2.83 -5.11 27.57
C ASP A 117 1.94 -6.32 27.90
N GLU A 118 0.67 -6.34 27.48
CA GLU A 118 -0.26 -7.44 27.70
C GLU A 118 -0.31 -8.37 26.48
N ASP A 119 0.34 -9.53 26.57
CA ASP A 119 0.44 -10.54 25.50
C ASP A 119 -0.85 -11.38 25.30
N VAL A 120 -1.80 -11.28 26.24
CA VAL A 120 -3.09 -11.98 26.25
C VAL A 120 -4.13 -11.01 26.78
N TRP A 121 -5.23 -10.88 26.04
CA TRP A 121 -6.34 -10.01 26.40
C TRP A 121 -7.66 -10.61 25.93
N ASP A 122 -8.73 -10.25 26.64
CA ASP A 122 -10.12 -10.64 26.34
C ASP A 122 -10.88 -9.49 25.66
N TRP A 123 -12.03 -9.82 25.06
CA TRP A 123 -12.93 -8.82 24.52
C TRP A 123 -13.47 -7.90 25.63
N PRO A 124 -13.70 -6.61 25.33
CA PRO A 124 -14.31 -5.71 26.30
C PRO A 124 -15.72 -6.17 26.68
N ASP A 125 -16.18 -5.74 27.85
CA ASP A 125 -17.53 -5.99 28.32
C ASP A 125 -18.60 -5.37 27.38
N GLU A 126 -19.83 -5.87 27.47
CA GLU A 126 -20.93 -5.43 26.60
C GLU A 126 -21.21 -3.91 26.66
N ASP A 127 -21.07 -3.28 27.83
CA ASP A 127 -21.32 -1.85 27.97
C ASP A 127 -20.26 -1.01 27.24
N THR A 128 -19.01 -1.46 27.31
CA THR A 128 -17.89 -0.90 26.55
C THR A 128 -18.11 -1.10 25.04
N LEU A 129 -18.41 -2.32 24.60
CA LEU A 129 -18.68 -2.64 23.19
C LEU A 129 -19.80 -1.79 22.58
N ARG A 130 -20.88 -1.53 23.34
CA ARG A 130 -22.01 -0.70 22.88
C ARG A 130 -21.65 0.78 22.69
N LYS A 131 -20.66 1.29 23.43
CA LYS A 131 -20.24 2.71 23.40
C LYS A 131 -19.06 2.95 22.46
N CYS A 132 -18.21 1.93 22.26
CA CYS A 132 -16.96 2.11 21.56
C CYS A 132 -17.11 2.49 20.07
N ASN A 133 -16.26 3.40 19.61
CA ASN A 133 -16.15 3.77 18.20
C ASN A 133 -14.90 3.20 17.52
N ALA A 134 -13.91 2.77 18.30
CA ALA A 134 -12.68 2.17 17.80
C ALA A 134 -12.21 1.06 18.75
N ILE A 135 -11.79 -0.05 18.17
CA ILE A 135 -11.21 -1.19 18.86
C ILE A 135 -9.86 -1.49 18.20
N SER A 136 -8.78 -1.44 18.99
CA SER A 136 -7.42 -1.80 18.56
C SER A 136 -6.83 -2.89 19.44
N LEU A 137 -6.48 -3.99 18.79
CA LEU A 137 -6.24 -5.29 19.39
C LEU A 137 -4.96 -5.88 18.77
N ILE A 138 -3.81 -5.52 19.35
CA ILE A 138 -2.50 -5.80 18.76
C ILE A 138 -1.80 -6.92 19.51
N LYS A 139 -1.10 -7.80 18.77
CA LYS A 139 -0.19 -8.84 19.27
C LYS A 139 -0.85 -9.85 20.24
N ASN A 140 -2.11 -10.20 20.03
CA ASN A 140 -2.70 -11.28 20.82
C ASN A 140 -2.08 -12.63 20.47
N SER A 141 -1.82 -13.43 21.51
CA SER A 141 -1.35 -14.81 21.40
C SER A 141 -2.50 -15.83 21.40
N ASN A 142 -3.63 -15.50 22.02
CA ASN A 142 -4.83 -16.34 22.13
C ASN A 142 -6.07 -15.48 21.88
N CYS A 143 -6.58 -15.46 20.63
CA CYS A 143 -7.80 -14.72 20.29
C CYS A 143 -8.90 -15.69 19.88
N GLU A 144 -9.90 -15.85 20.73
CA GLU A 144 -11.18 -16.46 20.35
C GLU A 144 -12.14 -15.34 19.93
N PHE A 145 -12.86 -15.55 18.82
CA PHE A 145 -13.80 -14.57 18.29
C PHE A 145 -15.22 -14.89 18.81
N PRO A 146 -15.86 -13.99 19.55
CA PRO A 146 -17.19 -14.20 20.09
C PRO A 146 -18.25 -14.15 19.00
N GLU A 147 -19.36 -14.84 19.23
CA GLU A 147 -20.50 -14.81 18.33
C GLU A 147 -21.33 -13.53 18.54
N GLY A 148 -21.74 -12.89 17.45
CA GLY A 148 -22.78 -11.86 17.47
C GLY A 148 -22.51 -10.63 18.35
N LEU A 149 -21.30 -10.06 18.30
CA LEU A 149 -20.98 -8.82 19.02
C LEU A 149 -21.86 -7.64 18.60
N GLU A 150 -22.37 -6.90 19.58
CA GLU A 150 -23.18 -5.70 19.37
C GLU A 150 -22.35 -4.43 19.58
N CYS A 151 -21.74 -3.93 18.49
CA CYS A 151 -20.93 -2.70 18.49
C CYS A 151 -21.51 -1.64 17.54
N PRO A 152 -22.67 -1.05 17.86
CA PRO A 152 -23.44 -0.21 16.93
C PRO A 152 -22.76 1.12 16.56
N ASN A 153 -21.74 1.52 17.32
CA ASN A 153 -20.99 2.76 17.11
C ASN A 153 -19.58 2.54 16.53
N LEU A 154 -19.16 1.29 16.33
CA LEU A 154 -17.81 0.96 15.89
C LEU A 154 -17.57 1.42 14.45
N GLU A 155 -16.56 2.25 14.25
CA GLU A 155 -16.09 2.73 12.94
C GLU A 155 -14.72 2.15 12.58
N PHE A 156 -13.89 1.79 13.57
CA PHE A 156 -12.54 1.27 13.38
C PHE A 156 -12.34 -0.05 14.15
N LEU A 157 -12.00 -1.12 13.46
CA LEU A 157 -11.60 -2.39 14.05
C LEU A 157 -10.23 -2.80 13.50
N TYR A 158 -9.22 -2.81 14.36
CA TYR A 158 -7.89 -3.29 14.02
C TYR A 158 -7.51 -4.45 14.93
N ILE A 159 -7.33 -5.62 14.34
CA ILE A 159 -6.86 -6.81 15.05
C ILE A 159 -5.62 -7.34 14.33
N SER A 160 -4.54 -7.55 15.09
CA SER A 160 -3.32 -8.18 14.61
C SER A 160 -2.82 -9.19 15.64
N LEU A 161 -2.48 -10.40 15.19
CA LEU A 161 -1.97 -11.45 16.07
C LEU A 161 -0.44 -11.51 16.09
N LYS A 162 0.08 -12.09 17.18
CA LYS A 162 1.52 -12.33 17.36
C LYS A 162 2.01 -13.55 16.59
N ASP A 163 1.20 -14.62 16.56
CA ASP A 163 1.48 -15.83 15.80
C ASP A 163 0.43 -16.01 14.71
N SER A 164 0.86 -15.82 13.46
CA SER A 164 0.03 -16.01 12.29
C SER A 164 0.07 -17.44 11.77
N SER A 165 0.74 -18.39 12.45
CA SER A 165 0.78 -19.80 11.99
C SER A 165 -0.48 -20.61 12.29
N ARG A 166 -1.42 -20.08 13.06
CA ARG A 166 -2.66 -20.77 13.43
C ARG A 166 -3.83 -20.28 12.60
N GLU A 167 -4.60 -21.22 12.08
CA GLU A 167 -5.89 -20.97 11.48
C GLU A 167 -6.87 -20.41 12.52
N ILE A 168 -7.65 -19.41 12.09
CA ILE A 168 -8.60 -18.71 12.94
C ILE A 168 -9.99 -18.98 12.41
N ASN A 169 -10.89 -19.31 13.32
CA ASN A 169 -12.30 -19.43 13.03
C ASN A 169 -13.03 -18.18 13.56
N ILE A 170 -13.47 -17.31 12.66
CA ILE A 170 -14.34 -16.19 13.01
C ILE A 170 -15.79 -16.64 12.78
N PRO A 171 -16.66 -16.60 13.81
CA PRO A 171 -18.05 -16.98 13.65
C PRO A 171 -18.75 -16.24 12.51
N GLY A 172 -19.61 -16.94 11.79
CA GLY A 172 -20.30 -16.39 10.63
C GLY A 172 -21.14 -15.15 10.93
N ASN A 173 -21.58 -14.96 12.19
CA ASN A 173 -22.37 -13.81 12.66
C ASN A 173 -21.55 -12.70 13.34
N PHE A 174 -20.21 -12.75 13.30
CA PHE A 174 -19.33 -11.81 14.01
C PHE A 174 -19.61 -10.33 13.70
N PHE A 175 -19.99 -10.00 12.46
CA PHE A 175 -20.18 -8.62 12.01
C PHE A 175 -21.63 -8.09 12.11
N VAL A 176 -22.58 -8.87 12.63
CA VAL A 176 -24.02 -8.51 12.63
C VAL A 176 -24.31 -7.16 13.30
N GLY A 177 -23.65 -6.88 14.43
CA GLY A 177 -23.84 -5.65 15.21
C GLY A 177 -22.94 -4.46 14.80
N MET A 178 -22.16 -4.56 13.72
CA MET A 178 -21.10 -3.59 13.36
C MET A 178 -21.43 -2.73 12.13
N LYS A 179 -22.68 -2.31 11.98
CA LYS A 179 -23.19 -1.65 10.75
C LYS A 179 -22.51 -0.32 10.40
N LYS A 180 -21.87 0.35 11.36
CA LYS A 180 -21.13 1.61 11.14
C LYS A 180 -19.66 1.40 10.81
N LEU A 181 -19.16 0.17 10.76
CA LEU A 181 -17.74 -0.09 10.57
C LEU A 181 -17.25 0.45 9.23
N ARG A 182 -16.18 1.24 9.27
CA ARG A 182 -15.59 1.93 8.10
C ARG A 182 -14.21 1.41 7.75
N VAL A 183 -13.44 1.01 8.75
CA VAL A 183 -12.12 0.42 8.59
C VAL A 183 -12.05 -0.90 9.34
N LEU A 184 -11.68 -1.95 8.61
CA LEU A 184 -11.40 -3.28 9.14
C LEU A 184 -9.98 -3.67 8.75
N ASP A 185 -9.15 -3.99 9.74
CA ASP A 185 -7.81 -4.52 9.55
C ASP A 185 -7.67 -5.87 10.27
N PHE A 186 -7.45 -6.91 9.49
CA PHE A 186 -7.17 -8.29 9.89
C PHE A 186 -5.81 -8.73 9.35
N THR A 187 -4.80 -7.88 9.53
CA THR A 187 -3.41 -8.18 9.20
C THR A 187 -2.89 -9.36 10.04
N LEU A 188 -2.10 -10.24 9.43
CA LEU A 188 -1.50 -11.42 10.07
C LEU A 188 -2.52 -12.47 10.55
N MET A 189 -3.59 -12.68 9.77
CA MET A 189 -4.64 -13.67 10.06
C MET A 189 -4.59 -14.86 9.09
N GLN A 190 -5.09 -16.02 9.52
CA GLN A 190 -5.23 -17.22 8.68
C GLN A 190 -6.69 -17.62 8.60
N PHE A 191 -7.32 -17.40 7.45
CA PHE A 191 -8.72 -17.70 7.25
C PHE A 191 -8.92 -19.05 6.56
N SER A 192 -9.65 -19.96 7.21
CA SER A 192 -10.29 -21.09 6.52
C SER A 192 -11.31 -20.58 5.49
N SER A 193 -12.12 -19.62 5.94
CA SER A 193 -13.20 -18.98 5.21
C SER A 193 -13.47 -17.60 5.81
N PHE A 194 -13.98 -16.68 5.01
CA PHE A 194 -14.44 -15.38 5.50
C PHE A 194 -15.80 -15.54 6.20
N PRO A 195 -16.05 -14.83 7.32
CA PRO A 195 -17.33 -14.89 8.01
C PRO A 195 -18.45 -14.35 7.11
N SER A 196 -19.57 -15.09 7.04
CA SER A 196 -20.67 -14.78 6.13
C SER A 196 -21.26 -13.38 6.32
N SER A 197 -21.29 -12.87 7.57
CA SER A 197 -21.81 -11.54 7.91
C SER A 197 -20.93 -10.37 7.44
N ILE A 198 -19.76 -10.61 6.83
CA ILE A 198 -18.94 -9.53 6.28
C ILE A 198 -19.72 -8.71 5.24
N ASP A 199 -20.66 -9.33 4.52
CA ASP A 199 -21.49 -8.65 3.53
C ASP A 199 -22.50 -7.65 4.12
N LEU A 200 -22.70 -7.67 5.44
CA LEU A 200 -23.50 -6.70 6.18
C LEU A 200 -22.75 -5.38 6.42
N LEU A 201 -21.44 -5.33 6.20
CA LEU A 201 -20.59 -4.15 6.38
C LEU A 201 -20.75 -3.15 5.22
N VAL A 202 -21.98 -2.68 4.99
CA VAL A 202 -22.35 -1.79 3.88
C VAL A 202 -21.68 -0.42 3.92
N ASN A 203 -21.11 -0.04 5.08
CA ASN A 203 -20.37 1.21 5.28
C ASN A 203 -18.84 1.00 5.34
N LEU A 204 -18.33 -0.19 5.00
CA LEU A 204 -16.89 -0.44 5.00
C LEU A 204 -16.23 0.25 3.81
N HIS A 205 -15.28 1.13 4.09
CA HIS A 205 -14.52 1.89 3.10
C HIS A 205 -13.08 1.38 2.96
N THR A 206 -12.49 0.83 4.02
CA THR A 206 -11.15 0.23 3.99
C THR A 206 -11.15 -1.18 4.56
N LEU A 207 -10.62 -2.13 3.79
CA LEU A 207 -10.35 -3.50 4.21
C LEU A 207 -8.87 -3.82 4.02
N CYS A 208 -8.20 -4.16 5.11
CA CYS A 208 -6.80 -4.56 5.13
C CYS A 208 -6.67 -6.02 5.57
N LEU A 209 -6.08 -6.84 4.70
CA LEU A 209 -5.89 -8.27 4.87
C LEU A 209 -4.42 -8.64 4.64
N ASP A 210 -3.50 -7.72 4.98
CA ASP A 210 -2.07 -7.86 4.73
C ASP A 210 -1.48 -9.06 5.48
N GLN A 211 -0.46 -9.69 4.90
CA GLN A 211 0.27 -10.81 5.49
C GLN A 211 -0.64 -11.94 5.98
N SER A 212 -1.72 -12.21 5.25
CA SER A 212 -2.73 -13.19 5.64
C SER A 212 -2.83 -14.33 4.62
N ALA A 213 -3.21 -15.53 5.07
CA ALA A 213 -3.64 -16.60 4.17
C ALA A 213 -5.14 -16.50 4.05
N LEU A 214 -5.59 -16.43 2.81
CA LEU A 214 -6.97 -16.18 2.48
C LEU A 214 -7.50 -17.40 1.74
N GLY A 215 -8.60 -17.96 2.23
CA GLY A 215 -9.39 -18.95 1.49
C GLY A 215 -10.16 -18.29 0.35
N ASP A 216 -11.45 -18.61 0.23
CA ASP A 216 -12.31 -17.92 -0.74
C ASP A 216 -12.60 -16.47 -0.30
N ILE A 217 -12.19 -15.53 -1.15
CA ILE A 217 -12.38 -14.08 -0.97
C ILE A 217 -13.47 -13.49 -1.87
N ALA A 218 -14.24 -14.30 -2.59
CA ALA A 218 -15.32 -13.83 -3.48
C ALA A 218 -16.35 -12.95 -2.75
N ILE A 219 -16.63 -13.23 -1.47
CA ILE A 219 -17.58 -12.46 -0.67
C ILE A 219 -17.20 -10.98 -0.52
N ILE A 220 -15.92 -10.62 -0.66
CA ILE A 220 -15.45 -9.22 -0.65
C ILE A 220 -16.14 -8.39 -1.74
N GLY A 221 -16.48 -8.99 -2.89
CA GLY A 221 -17.21 -8.31 -3.96
C GLY A 221 -18.57 -7.75 -3.55
N LYS A 222 -19.17 -8.21 -2.44
CA LYS A 222 -20.42 -7.66 -1.89
C LYS A 222 -20.24 -6.30 -1.19
N LEU A 223 -19.01 -5.90 -0.85
CA LEU A 223 -18.70 -4.67 -0.11
C LEU A 223 -18.74 -3.42 -1.01
N LYS A 224 -19.94 -3.00 -1.44
CA LYS A 224 -20.12 -1.94 -2.46
C LYS A 224 -19.63 -0.54 -2.09
N SER A 225 -19.32 -0.30 -0.81
CA SER A 225 -18.78 0.98 -0.33
C SER A 225 -17.25 1.01 -0.25
N LEU A 226 -16.58 -0.11 -0.55
CA LEU A 226 -15.14 -0.22 -0.40
C LEU A 226 -14.39 0.73 -1.36
N GLU A 227 -13.53 1.57 -0.80
CA GLU A 227 -12.64 2.48 -1.51
C GLU A 227 -11.19 2.01 -1.50
N VAL A 228 -10.79 1.27 -0.46
CA VAL A 228 -9.41 0.82 -0.24
C VAL A 228 -9.40 -0.66 0.10
N LEU A 229 -8.64 -1.45 -0.68
CA LEU A 229 -8.44 -2.88 -0.46
C LEU A 229 -6.95 -3.20 -0.48
N SER A 230 -6.48 -3.91 0.55
CA SER A 230 -5.06 -4.25 0.72
C SER A 230 -4.87 -5.72 1.06
N PHE A 231 -3.93 -6.34 0.35
CA PHE A 231 -3.53 -7.74 0.44
C PHE A 231 -2.00 -7.87 0.50
N VAL A 232 -1.30 -6.86 1.00
CA VAL A 232 0.17 -6.80 0.93
C VAL A 232 0.77 -8.05 1.56
N ARG A 233 1.61 -8.77 0.80
CA ARG A 233 2.26 -10.03 1.25
C ARG A 233 1.28 -11.14 1.65
N SER A 234 0.05 -11.13 1.13
CA SER A 234 -0.92 -12.19 1.42
C SER A 234 -0.81 -13.34 0.43
N ASP A 235 -1.13 -14.55 0.90
CA ASP A 235 -1.10 -15.76 0.08
C ASP A 235 -2.39 -15.85 -0.76
N ILE A 236 -2.37 -15.20 -1.92
CA ILE A 236 -3.47 -15.17 -2.89
C ILE A 236 -2.97 -15.75 -4.20
N LYS A 237 -3.71 -16.73 -4.75
CA LYS A 237 -3.38 -17.38 -6.03
C LYS A 237 -4.16 -16.79 -7.21
N LYS A 238 -5.44 -16.47 -6.98
CA LYS A 238 -6.37 -15.87 -7.95
C LYS A 238 -7.13 -14.71 -7.31
N LEU A 239 -7.32 -13.63 -8.04
CA LEU A 239 -8.33 -12.61 -7.69
C LEU A 239 -9.71 -13.06 -8.16
N PRO A 240 -10.74 -13.06 -7.28
CA PRO A 240 -12.08 -13.50 -7.64
C PRO A 240 -12.75 -12.49 -8.58
N GLU A 241 -13.60 -12.98 -9.48
CA GLU A 241 -14.30 -12.16 -10.48
C GLU A 241 -15.26 -11.16 -9.84
N GLU A 242 -15.74 -11.47 -8.64
CA GLU A 242 -16.60 -10.64 -7.82
C GLU A 242 -15.95 -9.31 -7.41
N LEU A 243 -14.62 -9.20 -7.42
CA LEU A 243 -13.95 -7.91 -7.21
C LEU A 243 -14.31 -6.89 -8.29
N SER A 244 -14.71 -7.34 -9.48
CA SER A 244 -15.20 -6.45 -10.55
C SER A 244 -16.39 -5.58 -10.12
N GLN A 245 -17.11 -6.02 -9.08
CA GLN A 245 -18.29 -5.34 -8.58
C GLN A 245 -17.97 -4.18 -7.60
N LEU A 246 -16.70 -3.98 -7.24
CA LEU A 246 -16.23 -2.92 -6.35
C LEU A 246 -16.10 -1.57 -7.08
N SER A 247 -17.22 -1.06 -7.58
CA SER A 247 -17.27 0.16 -8.41
C SER A 247 -16.78 1.45 -7.73
N LYS A 248 -16.62 1.46 -6.40
CA LYS A 248 -16.07 2.59 -5.62
C LYS A 248 -14.59 2.45 -5.29
N LEU A 249 -13.94 1.34 -5.66
CA LEU A 249 -12.54 1.11 -5.31
C LEU A 249 -11.63 2.15 -5.95
N ARG A 250 -10.75 2.75 -5.13
CA ARG A 250 -9.81 3.82 -5.49
C ARG A 250 -8.36 3.40 -5.27
N LEU A 251 -8.10 2.52 -4.31
CA LEU A 251 -6.78 1.94 -4.06
C LEU A 251 -6.88 0.41 -3.95
N LEU A 252 -6.08 -0.28 -4.75
CA LEU A 252 -5.85 -1.72 -4.64
C LEU A 252 -4.36 -2.00 -4.46
N ASP A 253 -4.00 -2.65 -3.35
CA ASP A 253 -2.62 -2.99 -3.02
C ASP A 253 -2.42 -4.51 -2.90
N LEU A 254 -1.69 -5.06 -3.87
CA LEU A 254 -1.32 -6.46 -4.03
C LEU A 254 0.20 -6.64 -3.89
N THR A 255 0.92 -5.63 -3.37
CA THR A 255 2.38 -5.65 -3.30
C THR A 255 2.88 -6.91 -2.59
N ASN A 256 3.82 -7.61 -3.20
CA ASN A 256 4.41 -8.86 -2.71
C ASN A 256 3.43 -10.05 -2.59
N CYS A 257 2.34 -10.07 -3.36
CA CYS A 257 1.55 -11.29 -3.56
C CYS A 257 2.27 -12.25 -4.52
N PHE A 258 3.35 -12.89 -4.05
CA PHE A 258 4.25 -13.69 -4.89
C PHE A 258 3.57 -14.89 -5.58
N HIS A 259 2.49 -15.41 -5.00
CA HIS A 259 1.72 -16.55 -5.54
C HIS A 259 0.57 -16.12 -6.46
N LEU A 260 0.31 -14.82 -6.59
CA LEU A 260 -0.76 -14.32 -7.46
C LEU A 260 -0.37 -14.51 -8.92
N LYS A 261 -1.10 -15.38 -9.61
CA LYS A 261 -0.89 -15.72 -11.01
C LYS A 261 -2.06 -15.36 -11.90
N VAL A 262 -3.28 -15.51 -11.38
CA VAL A 262 -4.52 -15.41 -12.17
C VAL A 262 -5.34 -14.21 -11.72
N ILE A 263 -5.70 -13.38 -12.67
CA ILE A 263 -6.70 -12.33 -12.55
C ILE A 263 -7.64 -12.54 -13.73
N ALA A 264 -8.93 -12.78 -13.48
CA ALA A 264 -9.85 -12.99 -14.59
C ALA A 264 -9.91 -11.75 -15.49
N PRO A 265 -10.13 -11.92 -16.81
CA PRO A 265 -10.23 -10.80 -17.74
C PRO A 265 -11.28 -9.79 -17.28
N ASN A 266 -11.01 -8.52 -17.53
CA ASN A 266 -11.88 -7.38 -17.25
C ASN A 266 -12.13 -7.05 -15.77
N VAL A 267 -11.58 -7.84 -14.83
CA VAL A 267 -11.70 -7.53 -13.40
C VAL A 267 -10.99 -6.21 -13.07
N ILE A 268 -9.82 -5.95 -13.66
CA ILE A 268 -9.09 -4.72 -13.38
C ILE A 268 -9.75 -3.54 -14.08
N SER A 269 -10.06 -3.67 -15.38
CA SER A 269 -10.66 -2.57 -16.16
C SER A 269 -12.07 -2.18 -15.71
N SER A 270 -12.81 -3.04 -15.01
CA SER A 270 -14.12 -2.68 -14.42
C SER A 270 -14.00 -1.71 -13.24
N LEU A 271 -12.83 -1.60 -12.61
CA LEU A 271 -12.55 -0.71 -11.49
C LEU A 271 -12.32 0.74 -11.96
N THR A 272 -13.30 1.32 -12.65
CA THR A 272 -13.21 2.62 -13.32
C THR A 272 -12.91 3.81 -12.41
N ARG A 273 -13.05 3.66 -11.08
CA ARG A 273 -12.69 4.67 -10.08
C ARG A 273 -11.30 4.47 -9.46
N LEU A 274 -10.56 3.45 -9.90
CA LEU A 274 -9.24 3.12 -9.37
C LEU A 274 -8.24 4.24 -9.71
N GLU A 275 -7.60 4.78 -8.68
CA GLU A 275 -6.60 5.85 -8.74
C GLU A 275 -5.20 5.31 -8.49
N GLU A 276 -5.08 4.30 -7.63
CA GLU A 276 -3.80 3.71 -7.24
C GLU A 276 -3.83 2.18 -7.28
N LEU A 277 -2.89 1.61 -8.03
CA LEU A 277 -2.74 0.17 -8.18
C LEU A 277 -1.29 -0.23 -7.87
N TYR A 278 -1.12 -1.04 -6.83
CA TYR A 278 0.18 -1.60 -6.46
C TYR A 278 0.18 -3.11 -6.68
N MET A 279 1.06 -3.59 -7.55
CA MET A 279 1.23 -5.00 -7.94
C MET A 279 2.71 -5.37 -8.05
N GLY A 280 3.59 -4.63 -7.35
CA GLY A 280 5.01 -4.95 -7.28
C GLY A 280 5.22 -6.33 -6.69
N ASN A 281 6.19 -7.07 -7.22
CA ASN A 281 6.54 -8.43 -6.84
C ASN A 281 5.37 -9.44 -6.93
N CYS A 282 4.48 -9.25 -7.90
CA CYS A 282 3.46 -10.23 -8.28
C CYS A 282 3.93 -11.07 -9.48
N CYS A 283 3.51 -12.33 -9.55
CA CYS A 283 3.90 -13.25 -10.63
C CYS A 283 2.80 -13.44 -11.69
N ILE A 284 1.98 -12.41 -11.92
CA ILE A 284 0.80 -12.46 -12.80
C ILE A 284 1.19 -12.91 -14.21
N GLU A 285 0.45 -13.87 -14.74
CA GLU A 285 0.65 -14.45 -16.07
C GLU A 285 -0.15 -13.67 -17.13
N TRP A 286 0.20 -12.39 -17.34
CA TRP A 286 -0.49 -11.49 -18.25
C TRP A 286 -0.63 -12.08 -19.66
N GLU A 287 -1.85 -12.03 -20.20
CA GLU A 287 -2.15 -12.44 -21.58
C GLU A 287 -2.09 -11.26 -22.54
N VAL A 288 -1.69 -11.52 -23.79
CA VAL A 288 -1.73 -10.52 -24.87
C VAL A 288 -3.12 -10.52 -25.49
N GLU A 289 -3.69 -9.34 -25.70
CA GLU A 289 -4.95 -9.21 -26.41
C GLU A 289 -4.83 -9.69 -27.86
N ARG A 290 -5.73 -10.59 -28.28
CA ARG A 290 -5.75 -11.19 -29.62
C ARG A 290 -7.18 -11.28 -30.11
N ASP A 291 -7.38 -11.02 -31.40
CA ASP A 291 -8.69 -11.14 -32.02
C ASP A 291 -9.22 -12.58 -31.91
N ASN A 292 -10.50 -12.71 -31.54
CA ASN A 292 -11.28 -13.96 -31.59
C ASN A 292 -10.85 -15.10 -30.64
N ARG A 293 -10.21 -14.81 -29.49
CA ARG A 293 -10.02 -15.81 -28.40
C ARG A 293 -10.43 -15.25 -27.05
N GLU A 294 -11.20 -16.03 -26.31
CA GLU A 294 -11.47 -15.74 -24.90
C GLU A 294 -10.16 -15.84 -24.10
N ARG A 295 -9.86 -14.78 -23.35
CA ARG A 295 -8.70 -14.72 -22.47
C ARG A 295 -8.97 -15.52 -21.20
N SER A 296 -7.97 -16.21 -20.66
CA SER A 296 -8.09 -16.88 -19.36
C SER A 296 -7.51 -16.03 -18.22
N ASN A 297 -6.73 -15.01 -18.57
CA ASN A 297 -6.10 -14.08 -17.64
C ASN A 297 -6.19 -12.62 -18.12
N ALA A 298 -5.94 -11.69 -17.19
CA ALA A 298 -5.94 -10.27 -17.47
C ALA A 298 -4.84 -9.90 -18.48
N SER A 299 -5.09 -8.84 -19.24
CA SER A 299 -4.13 -8.24 -20.16
C SER A 299 -3.67 -6.90 -19.64
N LEU A 300 -2.45 -6.50 -19.99
CA LEU A 300 -1.95 -5.16 -19.66
C LEU A 300 -2.72 -4.05 -20.37
N ASP A 301 -3.38 -4.35 -21.50
CA ASP A 301 -4.31 -3.44 -22.18
C ASP A 301 -5.45 -2.97 -21.26
N GLU A 302 -5.88 -3.78 -20.29
CA GLU A 302 -6.91 -3.39 -19.33
C GLU A 302 -6.50 -2.20 -18.46
N LEU A 303 -5.19 -2.02 -18.21
CA LEU A 303 -4.69 -0.88 -17.45
C LEU A 303 -4.84 0.43 -18.24
N MET A 304 -4.86 0.36 -19.57
CA MET A 304 -5.08 1.51 -20.45
C MET A 304 -6.52 2.02 -20.38
N HIS A 305 -7.46 1.17 -19.96
CA HIS A 305 -8.88 1.50 -19.80
C HIS A 305 -9.23 2.05 -18.41
N LEU A 306 -8.24 2.37 -17.57
CA LEU A 306 -8.43 2.99 -16.26
C LEU A 306 -8.26 4.52 -16.34
N PRO A 307 -9.36 5.30 -16.42
CA PRO A 307 -9.28 6.74 -16.71
C PRO A 307 -8.77 7.58 -15.54
N ARG A 308 -8.80 7.06 -14.32
CA ARG A 308 -8.40 7.77 -13.09
C ARG A 308 -7.08 7.33 -12.49
N LEU A 309 -6.43 6.32 -13.08
CA LEU A 309 -5.19 5.78 -12.51
C LEU A 309 -4.07 6.80 -12.61
N THR A 310 -3.55 7.24 -11.47
CA THR A 310 -2.41 8.16 -11.37
C THR A 310 -1.20 7.52 -10.70
N THR A 311 -1.40 6.43 -9.95
CA THR A 311 -0.31 5.68 -9.30
C THR A 311 -0.27 4.23 -9.73
N LEU A 312 0.89 3.75 -10.20
CA LEU A 312 1.10 2.36 -10.62
C LEU A 312 2.44 1.78 -10.13
N GLU A 313 2.40 0.68 -9.38
CA GLU A 313 3.58 -0.16 -9.10
C GLU A 313 3.36 -1.52 -9.76
N ILE A 314 4.22 -1.95 -10.68
CA ILE A 314 4.04 -3.21 -11.43
C ILE A 314 5.37 -3.76 -11.94
N ASP A 315 5.47 -5.09 -11.94
CA ASP A 315 6.56 -5.81 -12.60
C ASP A 315 6.02 -6.59 -13.82
N VAL A 316 6.70 -6.42 -14.95
CA VAL A 316 6.32 -6.99 -16.25
C VAL A 316 7.47 -7.85 -16.75
N LYS A 317 7.22 -9.15 -16.99
CA LYS A 317 8.26 -10.12 -17.35
C LYS A 317 8.86 -9.92 -18.74
N SER A 318 8.12 -9.29 -19.66
CA SER A 318 8.55 -9.10 -21.03
C SER A 318 8.02 -7.80 -21.60
N TYR A 319 8.85 -7.06 -22.32
CA TYR A 319 8.39 -5.84 -23.00
C TYR A 319 7.42 -6.14 -24.16
N ASN A 320 7.38 -7.37 -24.67
CA ASN A 320 6.52 -7.76 -25.80
C ASN A 320 5.03 -7.66 -25.46
N ILE A 321 4.67 -7.91 -24.20
CA ILE A 321 3.28 -7.87 -23.72
C ILE A 321 2.81 -6.46 -23.35
N LEU A 322 3.69 -5.44 -23.44
CA LEU A 322 3.30 -4.06 -23.17
C LEU A 322 2.39 -3.53 -24.29
N PRO A 323 1.28 -2.87 -23.95
CA PRO A 323 0.44 -2.21 -24.93
C PRO A 323 1.12 -0.94 -25.46
N ALA A 324 0.67 -0.48 -26.63
CA ALA A 324 1.19 0.75 -27.22
C ALA A 324 0.89 1.95 -26.32
N GLY A 325 1.88 2.84 -26.12
CA GLY A 325 1.73 4.03 -25.28
C GLY A 325 1.64 3.76 -23.77
N PHE A 326 1.92 2.54 -23.31
CA PHE A 326 1.87 2.18 -21.88
C PHE A 326 2.72 3.12 -21.00
N LEU A 327 3.95 3.37 -21.42
CA LEU A 327 4.90 4.22 -20.70
C LEU A 327 4.64 5.72 -20.90
N ALA A 328 3.96 6.10 -21.98
CA ALA A 328 3.56 7.48 -22.25
C ALA A 328 2.36 7.94 -21.40
N ARG A 329 1.78 7.06 -20.59
CA ARG A 329 0.70 7.42 -19.67
C ARG A 329 1.17 8.46 -18.67
N LYS A 330 0.34 9.48 -18.47
CA LYS A 330 0.57 10.55 -17.50
C LYS A 330 0.22 10.06 -16.09
N LEU A 331 1.16 9.35 -15.47
CA LEU A 331 1.10 8.92 -14.08
C LEU A 331 1.84 9.93 -13.19
N GLU A 332 1.27 10.23 -12.02
CA GLU A 332 1.87 11.11 -11.00
C GLU A 332 3.00 10.39 -10.26
N MET A 333 2.76 9.12 -9.92
CA MET A 333 3.69 8.22 -9.24
C MET A 333 3.74 6.88 -9.95
N PHE A 334 4.93 6.34 -10.19
CA PHE A 334 5.03 4.98 -10.69
C PHE A 334 6.33 4.30 -10.30
N LYS A 335 6.26 2.98 -10.20
CA LYS A 335 7.40 2.07 -10.07
C LYS A 335 7.18 0.91 -11.01
N ILE A 336 7.78 1.01 -12.18
CA ILE A 336 7.59 0.04 -13.25
C ILE A 336 8.91 -0.68 -13.44
N SER A 337 8.86 -2.01 -13.40
CA SER A 337 10.00 -2.83 -13.75
C SER A 337 9.64 -3.73 -14.93
N ILE A 338 10.47 -3.76 -15.97
CA ILE A 338 10.23 -4.55 -17.19
C ILE A 338 11.47 -5.41 -17.44
N GLY A 339 11.30 -6.74 -17.50
CA GLY A 339 12.42 -7.61 -17.84
C GLY A 339 12.34 -9.08 -17.49
N ASN A 340 13.25 -9.83 -18.10
CA ASN A 340 13.28 -11.30 -18.19
C ASN A 340 13.78 -11.99 -16.91
N GLY A 341 14.08 -11.22 -15.87
CA GLY A 341 14.44 -11.73 -14.56
C GLY A 341 13.55 -11.07 -13.53
N LEU A 342 13.09 -11.87 -12.55
CA LEU A 342 12.72 -11.29 -11.27
C LEU A 342 13.90 -10.40 -10.85
N PHE A 343 13.65 -9.16 -10.47
CA PHE A 343 14.66 -8.32 -9.85
C PHE A 343 15.09 -8.86 -8.45
N MET A 344 14.67 -10.08 -8.11
CA MET A 344 14.89 -10.86 -6.90
C MET A 344 15.06 -12.36 -7.24
N HIS A 345 15.85 -13.10 -6.47
CA HIS A 345 15.87 -14.56 -6.55
C HIS A 345 14.50 -15.15 -6.16
N PRO A 346 14.01 -16.22 -6.80
CA PRO A 346 12.95 -17.04 -6.21
C PRO A 346 13.49 -17.61 -4.89
N MET A 347 12.97 -17.14 -3.75
CA MET A 347 13.23 -17.85 -2.49
C MET A 347 12.47 -19.18 -2.55
N ASN A 348 13.17 -20.28 -2.24
CA ASN A 348 12.51 -21.54 -1.90
C ASN A 348 11.64 -21.28 -0.66
N VAL A 349 10.33 -21.19 -0.84
CA VAL A 349 9.37 -21.00 0.24
C VAL A 349 9.00 -22.38 0.79
N GLU A 350 9.77 -22.86 1.77
CA GLU A 350 9.31 -23.96 2.62
C GLU A 350 8.27 -23.46 3.64
N GLN A 351 7.44 -24.41 4.13
CA GLN A 351 6.15 -24.27 4.82
C GLN A 351 6.15 -23.53 6.18
N HIS A 352 7.15 -22.71 6.47
CA HIS A 352 7.27 -21.90 7.68
C HIS A 352 7.36 -20.40 7.34
N TRP A 353 6.37 -19.91 6.60
CA TRP A 353 6.38 -18.60 5.93
C TRP A 353 6.27 -17.39 6.86
N PHE A 354 5.92 -17.59 8.14
CA PHE A 354 5.65 -16.51 9.07
C PHE A 354 6.72 -16.19 10.10
N LYS A 355 7.62 -17.14 10.39
CA LYS A 355 8.43 -17.09 11.62
C LYS A 355 9.80 -16.44 11.44
N SER A 356 10.09 -15.89 10.26
CA SER A 356 11.30 -15.09 10.10
C SER A 356 11.18 -14.14 8.90
N ARG A 357 11.10 -12.83 9.13
CA ARG A 357 12.11 -11.84 8.67
C ARG A 357 11.61 -10.39 8.64
N PRO A 358 12.54 -9.43 8.77
CA PRO A 358 12.27 -8.01 8.65
C PRO A 358 11.71 -7.68 7.26
N CYS A 359 10.95 -6.58 7.16
CA CYS A 359 10.67 -5.90 5.90
C CYS A 359 11.90 -5.91 4.99
N PHE A 360 11.89 -6.73 3.94
CA PHE A 360 12.72 -6.46 2.79
C PHE A 360 12.07 -5.30 2.06
N SER A 361 12.42 -4.12 2.57
CA SER A 361 12.37 -2.88 1.83
C SER A 361 12.96 -3.16 0.47
N ILE A 362 12.17 -2.96 -0.59
CA ILE A 362 12.71 -2.54 -1.87
C ILE A 362 13.72 -1.44 -1.53
N ASN A 363 15.00 -1.76 -1.73
CA ASN A 363 16.14 -1.03 -1.20
C ASN A 363 15.95 0.48 -1.38
N SER A 364 15.87 1.16 -0.23
CA SER A 364 16.58 2.40 0.10
C SER A 364 17.02 3.31 -1.05
N ASP A 365 16.07 3.99 -1.70
CA ASP A 365 16.06 5.46 -1.86
C ASP A 365 14.82 5.89 -2.66
N ARG A 366 13.66 5.99 -1.99
CA ARG A 366 12.41 6.48 -2.61
C ARG A 366 12.20 7.97 -2.29
N LYS A 367 13.21 8.81 -2.54
CA LYS A 367 12.95 10.26 -2.72
C LYS A 367 12.25 10.51 -4.06
N SER A 368 12.41 9.60 -5.03
CA SER A 368 11.80 9.68 -6.34
C SER A 368 10.48 8.89 -6.40
N SER A 369 9.41 9.57 -6.81
CA SER A 369 8.06 9.03 -6.98
C SER A 369 7.87 8.34 -8.34
N ARG A 370 8.77 8.55 -9.30
CA ARG A 370 8.67 8.01 -10.66
C ARG A 370 9.94 7.23 -11.04
N SER A 371 9.87 5.91 -10.91
CA SER A 371 11.00 4.99 -11.15
C SER A 371 10.69 3.99 -12.25
N LEU A 372 11.65 3.82 -13.17
CA LEU A 372 11.60 2.83 -14.24
C LEU A 372 12.85 1.95 -14.20
N LYS A 373 12.65 0.63 -14.19
CA LYS A 373 13.73 -0.34 -14.24
C LYS A 373 13.58 -1.25 -15.45
N LEU A 374 14.63 -1.34 -16.27
CA LEU A 374 14.65 -2.10 -17.51
C LEU A 374 15.74 -3.17 -17.45
N LYS A 375 15.36 -4.42 -17.73
CA LYS A 375 16.27 -5.56 -17.87
C LYS A 375 15.88 -6.46 -19.02
N LEU A 376 16.40 -6.17 -20.20
CA LEU A 376 15.92 -6.73 -21.46
C LEU A 376 17.10 -7.42 -22.16
N ASP A 377 17.05 -8.75 -22.27
CA ASP A 377 18.16 -9.53 -22.84
C ASP A 377 18.42 -9.20 -24.33
N PHE A 378 17.39 -8.74 -25.05
CA PHE A 378 17.50 -8.29 -26.44
C PHE A 378 16.49 -7.18 -26.70
N MET A 379 16.97 -6.07 -27.28
CA MET A 379 16.15 -4.94 -27.66
C MET A 379 16.16 -4.77 -29.18
N ASP A 380 14.97 -4.73 -29.79
CA ASP A 380 14.84 -4.05 -31.08
C ASP A 380 15.02 -2.55 -30.81
N ILE A 381 16.15 -2.01 -31.28
CA ILE A 381 16.68 -0.65 -31.04
C ILE A 381 15.68 0.48 -31.45
N CYS A 382 14.56 0.12 -32.09
CA CYS A 382 13.51 1.02 -32.58
C CYS A 382 12.11 0.73 -31.98
N SER A 383 12.02 0.19 -30.76
CA SER A 383 10.71 -0.08 -30.16
C SER A 383 10.02 1.21 -29.69
N THR A 384 9.05 1.68 -30.46
CA THR A 384 8.08 2.74 -30.09
C THR A 384 7.40 2.53 -28.74
N LYS A 385 7.41 1.30 -28.17
CA LYS A 385 6.80 0.98 -26.87
C LYS A 385 7.54 1.58 -25.67
N LEU A 386 8.81 1.96 -25.81
CA LEU A 386 9.61 2.54 -24.73
C LEU A 386 9.65 4.08 -24.73
N GLN A 387 9.06 4.72 -25.74
CA GLN A 387 8.96 6.18 -25.82
C GLN A 387 7.97 6.75 -24.79
N GLY A 388 8.16 8.02 -24.39
CA GLY A 388 7.26 8.74 -23.49
C GLY A 388 7.63 8.61 -22.00
N ILE A 389 8.89 8.31 -21.70
CA ILE A 389 9.44 8.17 -20.34
C ILE A 389 10.14 9.43 -19.83
N ASN A 390 9.95 10.56 -20.52
CA ASN A 390 10.53 11.87 -20.22
C ASN A 390 10.32 12.40 -18.77
N ASN A 391 9.31 11.89 -18.05
CA ASN A 391 8.97 12.26 -16.68
C ASN A 391 9.57 11.30 -15.61
N VAL A 392 10.40 10.33 -16.00
CA VAL A 392 11.09 9.43 -15.05
C VAL A 392 12.09 10.23 -14.20
N GLU A 393 12.09 9.98 -12.88
CA GLU A 393 13.05 10.58 -11.94
C GLU A 393 14.22 9.65 -11.62
N CYS A 394 14.00 8.33 -11.66
CA CYS A 394 15.02 7.32 -11.44
C CYS A 394 14.94 6.24 -12.52
N LEU A 395 15.99 6.13 -13.34
CA LEU A 395 16.09 5.16 -14.42
C LEU A 395 17.17 4.13 -14.09
N TRP A 396 16.81 2.86 -14.13
CA TRP A 396 17.74 1.75 -13.90
C TRP A 396 17.81 0.85 -15.12
N LEU A 397 19.01 0.66 -15.65
CA LEU A 397 19.30 -0.11 -16.86
C LEU A 397 20.23 -1.28 -16.49
N ASP A 398 19.76 -2.52 -16.63
CA ASP A 398 20.52 -3.75 -16.33
C ASP A 398 20.51 -4.71 -17.53
N LYS A 399 21.68 -5.14 -18.03
CA LYS A 399 21.80 -6.10 -19.14
C LYS A 399 21.05 -5.72 -20.45
N LEU A 400 20.97 -4.44 -20.79
CA LEU A 400 20.42 -4.00 -22.06
C LEU A 400 21.47 -4.12 -23.17
N GLN A 401 21.31 -5.11 -24.04
CA GLN A 401 22.14 -5.27 -25.24
C GLN A 401 21.69 -4.31 -26.35
N GLY A 402 22.64 -3.74 -27.10
CA GLY A 402 22.36 -2.87 -28.25
C GLY A 402 22.00 -1.42 -27.93
N ILE A 403 22.11 -0.98 -26.66
CA ILE A 403 21.98 0.43 -26.29
C ILE A 403 23.36 1.07 -26.23
N GLU A 404 23.72 1.77 -27.32
CA GLU A 404 24.95 2.57 -27.38
C GLU A 404 24.74 3.99 -26.83
N ASN A 405 23.52 4.54 -26.98
CA ASN A 405 23.17 5.92 -26.62
C ASN A 405 21.78 6.00 -25.96
N VAL A 406 21.76 6.18 -24.64
CA VAL A 406 20.53 6.18 -23.81
C VAL A 406 19.47 7.14 -24.31
N LEU A 407 19.85 8.37 -24.66
CA LEU A 407 18.90 9.40 -25.05
C LEU A 407 18.18 9.01 -26.34
N PHE A 408 18.93 8.71 -27.40
CA PHE A 408 18.33 8.40 -28.69
C PHE A 408 17.60 7.06 -28.72
N ASN A 409 18.09 6.08 -27.95
CA ASN A 409 17.52 4.73 -27.99
C ASN A 409 16.25 4.58 -27.13
N LEU A 410 16.11 5.36 -26.05
CA LEU A 410 14.98 5.21 -25.11
C LEU A 410 13.92 6.31 -25.26
N ASP A 411 14.30 7.57 -25.37
CA ASP A 411 13.34 8.67 -25.49
C ASP A 411 13.94 9.86 -26.24
N THR A 412 13.46 10.08 -27.47
CA THR A 412 13.97 11.15 -28.33
C THR A 412 13.59 12.55 -27.87
N GLU A 413 12.62 12.69 -26.94
CA GLU A 413 12.24 13.96 -26.32
C GLU A 413 13.12 14.30 -25.10
N GLY A 414 13.92 13.32 -24.63
CA GLY A 414 14.83 13.47 -23.51
C GLY A 414 14.21 13.33 -22.12
N PHE A 415 15.04 13.53 -21.09
CA PHE A 415 14.73 13.13 -19.71
C PHE A 415 14.70 14.35 -18.77
N SER A 416 13.70 15.20 -18.98
CA SER A 416 13.57 16.48 -18.26
C SER A 416 13.51 16.36 -16.72
N GLN A 417 13.02 15.22 -16.21
CA GLN A 417 12.83 15.00 -14.77
C GLN A 417 13.82 14.03 -14.14
N LEU A 418 14.78 13.51 -14.91
CA LEU A 418 15.68 12.48 -14.44
C LEU A 418 16.68 13.03 -13.44
N LYS A 419 16.68 12.46 -12.25
CA LYS A 419 17.56 12.82 -11.13
C LYS A 419 18.66 11.78 -10.94
N LEU A 420 18.32 10.50 -11.14
CA LEU A 420 19.19 9.35 -10.88
C LEU A 420 19.20 8.43 -12.10
N LEU A 421 20.39 8.13 -12.62
CA LEU A 421 20.60 7.10 -13.65
C LEU A 421 21.54 6.03 -13.10
N TRP A 422 21.09 4.78 -13.15
CA TRP A 422 21.87 3.62 -12.79
C TRP A 422 22.05 2.69 -13.99
N VAL A 423 23.29 2.36 -14.31
CA VAL A 423 23.64 1.49 -15.45
C VAL A 423 24.51 0.36 -14.94
N GLN A 424 24.09 -0.88 -15.18
CA GLN A 424 24.79 -2.08 -14.71
C GLN A 424 24.82 -3.18 -15.78
N ASN A 425 25.96 -3.88 -15.95
CA ASN A 425 26.09 -5.02 -16.88
C ASN A 425 25.71 -4.68 -18.34
N ASN A 426 25.98 -3.47 -18.84
CA ASN A 426 25.67 -3.05 -20.21
C ASN A 426 26.97 -2.91 -21.03
N PRO A 427 27.42 -3.96 -21.76
CA PRO A 427 28.73 -3.96 -22.42
C PRO A 427 28.79 -3.03 -23.64
N ASP A 428 27.66 -2.79 -24.30
CA ASP A 428 27.57 -1.96 -25.51
C ASP A 428 27.38 -0.47 -25.20
N PHE A 429 27.29 -0.12 -23.91
CA PHE A 429 27.02 1.23 -23.46
C PHE A 429 28.20 2.16 -23.75
N PHE A 430 28.05 3.02 -24.77
CA PHE A 430 29.12 3.92 -25.20
C PHE A 430 28.97 5.32 -24.60
N CYS A 431 27.77 5.89 -24.62
CA CYS A 431 27.53 7.25 -24.13
C CYS A 431 26.08 7.46 -23.66
N ILE A 432 25.87 8.53 -22.87
CA ILE A 432 24.52 8.95 -22.44
C ILE A 432 23.90 9.92 -23.46
N VAL A 433 24.74 10.79 -24.03
CA VAL A 433 24.40 11.72 -25.11
C VAL A 433 25.58 11.78 -26.09
N ASP A 434 25.34 11.50 -27.37
CA ASP A 434 26.29 11.80 -28.44
C ASP A 434 26.04 13.23 -28.94
N SER A 435 27.00 14.12 -28.69
CA SER A 435 26.97 15.52 -29.11
C SER A 435 27.06 15.71 -30.63
N ARG A 436 27.36 14.66 -31.38
CA ARG A 436 27.38 14.66 -32.85
C ARG A 436 26.01 14.40 -33.47
N ALA A 437 25.05 13.91 -32.69
CA ALA A 437 23.67 13.79 -33.10
C ALA A 437 22.89 15.05 -32.70
N MET A 438 21.96 15.54 -33.53
CA MET A 438 21.18 16.74 -33.19
C MET A 438 20.24 16.44 -32.01
N VAL A 439 20.63 16.87 -30.82
CA VAL A 439 19.86 16.75 -29.58
C VAL A 439 19.18 18.09 -29.28
N ALA A 440 17.90 18.08 -28.92
CA ALA A 440 17.22 19.26 -28.41
C ALA A 440 17.93 19.73 -27.11
N CYS A 441 18.24 21.03 -27.02
CA CYS A 441 18.94 21.61 -25.86
C CYS A 441 18.22 21.26 -24.54
N ASP A 442 19.01 20.92 -23.52
CA ASP A 442 18.62 20.56 -22.14
C ASP A 442 17.98 19.18 -21.91
N ALA A 443 18.57 18.11 -22.46
CA ALA A 443 18.11 16.73 -22.29
C ALA A 443 18.07 16.20 -20.83
N PHE A 444 18.83 16.79 -19.90
CA PHE A 444 18.94 16.35 -18.50
C PHE A 444 19.12 17.52 -17.51
N PRO A 445 18.10 18.38 -17.32
CA PRO A 445 18.25 19.63 -16.57
C PRO A 445 18.26 19.46 -15.05
N LEU A 446 17.77 18.33 -14.53
CA LEU A 446 17.61 18.04 -13.09
C LEU A 446 18.52 16.92 -12.58
N TRP A 447 19.51 16.51 -13.39
CA TRP A 447 20.32 15.33 -13.13
C TRP A 447 21.28 15.56 -11.96
N SER A 448 21.23 14.66 -10.98
CA SER A 448 21.95 14.81 -9.70
C SER A 448 22.96 13.69 -9.41
N HIS A 449 22.71 12.46 -9.87
CA HIS A 449 23.59 11.33 -9.60
C HIS A 449 23.65 10.37 -10.80
N LEU A 450 24.85 9.83 -11.04
CA LEU A 450 25.14 8.81 -12.04
C LEU A 450 25.97 7.71 -11.39
N SER A 451 25.52 6.46 -11.53
CA SER A 451 26.22 5.28 -11.01
C SER A 451 26.43 4.27 -12.13
N PHE A 452 27.67 3.81 -12.27
CA PHE A 452 28.06 2.75 -13.18
C PHE A 452 28.61 1.56 -12.38
N SER A 453 28.13 0.37 -12.72
CA SER A 453 28.72 -0.89 -12.30
C SER A 453 29.00 -1.71 -13.55
N ILE A 454 30.26 -2.00 -13.81
CA ILE A 454 30.68 -2.88 -14.91
C ILE A 454 30.20 -4.30 -14.61
#